data_AF-A0A7W1G750-F1
#
_entry.id   AF-A0A7W1G750-F1
#
_cell.length_a   1.000
_cell.length_b   1.000
_cell.length_c   1.000
_cell.angle_alpha   90.00
_cell.angle_beta   90.00
_cell.angle_gamma   90.00
#
_symmetry.space_group_name_H-M   'P 1'
#
loop_
_entity.id
_entity.type
_entity.pdbx_description
1 polymer ?
#
loop_
_entity_poly.entity_id
_entity_poly.type
_entity_poly.pdbx_seq_one_letter_code
_entity_poly.pdbx_strand_id
1 'polypeptide(L)'
;MTKDRSALIEALVPHAAFAPSDPRGETPAALAQRLADSGYLFLRGLVDPSALTAVRADILELCARDGWLDPDAPRSQGVWSGMPFPDHQTYMRLYRDLIRLDSFNRLSATPGLIAALSAILGGPVFAHRRNIARISFPGNAAATTQPHQDHFYIRGTTETYTLWIPTSD
;
A
#
# COMPACT_ATOMS: atom_id res chain seq x y z
N MET A 1 -11.73 25.66 -30.99
CA MET A 1 -12.08 24.23 -30.85
C MET A 1 -11.60 23.74 -29.49
N THR A 2 -12.43 23.97 -28.49
CA THR A 2 -12.27 23.49 -27.12
C THR A 2 -12.47 21.98 -27.13
N LYS A 3 -11.40 21.21 -26.89
CA LYS A 3 -11.54 19.78 -26.62
C LYS A 3 -12.20 19.65 -25.27
N ASP A 4 -13.49 19.33 -25.30
CA ASP A 4 -14.29 18.92 -24.17
C ASP A 4 -13.56 17.79 -23.42
N ARG A 5 -13.04 18.10 -22.23
CA ARG A 5 -12.32 17.16 -21.36
C ARG A 5 -13.28 16.27 -20.55
N SER A 6 -14.59 16.45 -20.72
CA SER A 6 -15.62 15.69 -20.01
C SER A 6 -15.77 14.26 -20.52
N ALA A 7 -15.27 13.94 -21.72
CA ALA A 7 -15.41 12.64 -22.37
C ALA A 7 -14.32 11.60 -22.00
N LEU A 8 -13.42 11.89 -21.06
CA LEU A 8 -12.36 10.97 -20.62
C LEU A 8 -12.66 10.25 -19.30
N ILE A 9 -13.87 10.39 -18.75
CA ILE A 9 -14.30 9.69 -17.52
C ILE A 9 -15.07 8.39 -17.81
N GLU A 10 -15.50 8.14 -19.05
CA GLU A 10 -16.29 6.95 -19.39
C GLU A 10 -15.47 5.85 -20.06
N ALA A 11 -14.75 5.11 -19.21
CA ALA A 11 -14.64 3.64 -19.29
C ALA A 11 -13.81 3.18 -18.08
N LEU A 12 -14.38 3.28 -16.87
CA LEU A 12 -13.94 2.39 -15.80
C LEU A 12 -14.26 0.97 -16.28
N VAL A 13 -13.25 0.28 -16.83
CA VAL A 13 -13.31 -1.17 -16.96
C VAL A 13 -13.74 -1.68 -15.60
N PRO A 14 -14.85 -2.42 -15.46
CA PRO A 14 -15.26 -2.92 -14.16
C PRO A 14 -14.11 -3.74 -13.59
N HIS A 15 -13.45 -3.20 -12.56
CA HIS A 15 -12.41 -3.91 -11.87
C HIS A 15 -13.09 -5.07 -11.16
N ALA A 16 -12.76 -6.30 -11.55
CA ALA A 16 -13.20 -7.47 -10.83
C ALA A 16 -12.73 -7.36 -9.37
N ALA A 17 -13.63 -7.55 -8.42
CA ALA A 17 -13.26 -7.56 -7.01
C ALA A 17 -12.24 -8.67 -6.75
N PHE A 18 -11.30 -8.42 -5.84
CA PHE A 18 -10.38 -9.47 -5.39
C PHE A 18 -11.17 -10.63 -4.77
N ALA A 19 -10.87 -11.85 -5.20
CA ALA A 19 -11.44 -13.05 -4.60
C ALA A 19 -10.82 -13.23 -3.20
N PRO A 20 -11.62 -13.25 -2.12
CA PRO A 20 -11.09 -13.42 -0.77
C PRO A 20 -10.45 -14.80 -0.60
N SER A 21 -9.36 -14.84 0.16
CA SER A 21 -8.68 -16.06 0.62
C SER A 21 -8.73 -16.09 2.14
N ASP A 22 -8.98 -17.27 2.74
CA ASP A 22 -9.11 -17.42 4.19
C ASP A 22 -7.92 -18.18 4.79
N PRO A 23 -6.94 -17.49 5.40
CA PRO A 23 -5.79 -18.14 6.02
C PRO A 23 -6.13 -18.99 7.26
N ARG A 24 -7.36 -18.90 7.79
CA ARG A 24 -7.83 -19.70 8.93
C ARG A 24 -8.68 -20.89 8.52
N GLY A 25 -9.32 -20.81 7.35
CA GLY A 25 -10.23 -21.84 6.82
C GLY A 25 -9.60 -22.72 5.73
N GLU A 26 -8.58 -22.23 5.03
CA GLU A 26 -7.88 -22.98 4.00
C GLU A 26 -6.53 -23.52 4.50
N THR A 27 -6.09 -24.67 3.97
CA THR A 27 -4.76 -25.19 4.27
C THR A 27 -3.68 -24.33 3.61
N PRO A 28 -2.46 -24.25 4.16
CA PRO A 28 -1.38 -23.51 3.52
C PRO A 28 -1.08 -23.97 2.09
N ALA A 29 -1.19 -25.27 1.82
CA ALA A 29 -1.01 -25.82 0.47
C ALA A 29 -2.09 -25.36 -0.53
N ALA A 30 -3.35 -25.24 -0.08
CA ALA A 30 -4.43 -24.71 -0.93
C ALA A 30 -4.20 -23.23 -1.27
N LEU A 31 -3.74 -22.44 -0.28
CA LEU A 31 -3.38 -21.04 -0.50
C LEU A 31 -2.15 -20.89 -1.42
N ALA A 32 -1.16 -21.76 -1.28
CA ALA A 32 0.00 -21.81 -2.16
C ALA A 32 -0.40 -22.10 -3.61
N GLN A 33 -1.27 -23.09 -3.83
CA GLN A 33 -1.79 -23.41 -5.16
C GLN A 33 -2.57 -22.24 -5.75
N ARG A 34 -3.45 -21.60 -4.96
CA ARG A 34 -4.19 -20.41 -5.41
C ARG A 34 -3.25 -19.26 -5.78
N LEU A 35 -2.20 -19.04 -5.02
CA LEU A 35 -1.18 -18.03 -5.33
C LEU A 35 -0.48 -18.35 -6.66
N ALA A 36 -0.15 -19.62 -6.91
CA ALA A 36 0.45 -20.05 -8.18
C ALA A 36 -0.52 -19.88 -9.37
N ASP A 37 -1.80 -20.19 -9.18
CA ASP A 37 -2.82 -20.13 -10.24
C ASP A 37 -3.25 -18.68 -10.57
N SER A 38 -3.40 -17.84 -9.54
CA SER A 38 -3.99 -16.50 -9.66
C SER A 38 -2.95 -15.37 -9.64
N GLY A 39 -1.72 -15.63 -9.18
CA GLY A 39 -0.68 -14.63 -8.98
C GLY A 39 -0.89 -13.69 -7.80
N TYR A 40 -1.94 -13.89 -6.99
CA TYR A 40 -2.21 -13.10 -5.78
C TYR A 40 -3.01 -13.88 -4.73
N LEU A 41 -3.00 -13.36 -3.50
CA LEU A 41 -3.94 -13.72 -2.43
C LEU A 41 -4.53 -12.44 -1.82
N PHE A 42 -5.81 -12.46 -1.48
CA PHE A 42 -6.45 -11.37 -0.74
C PHE A 42 -6.81 -11.83 0.67
N LEU A 43 -5.93 -11.48 1.62
CA LEU A 43 -5.96 -11.97 2.99
C LEU A 43 -6.43 -10.85 3.93
N ARG A 44 -7.28 -11.20 4.91
CA ARG A 44 -7.78 -10.26 5.92
C ARG A 44 -7.35 -10.69 7.32
N GLY A 45 -7.16 -9.73 8.21
CA GLY A 45 -6.90 -9.99 9.63
C GLY A 45 -5.50 -10.54 9.95
N LEU A 46 -4.52 -10.36 9.05
CA LEU A 46 -3.13 -10.79 9.27
C LEU A 46 -2.26 -9.74 9.97
N VAL A 47 -2.72 -8.50 10.03
CA VAL A 47 -2.00 -7.37 10.63
C VAL A 47 -2.85 -6.80 11.76
N ASP A 48 -2.22 -6.49 12.88
CA ASP A 48 -2.86 -5.84 14.02
C ASP A 48 -3.41 -4.46 13.60
N PRO A 49 -4.73 -4.21 13.74
CA PRO A 49 -5.33 -2.90 13.44
C PRO A 49 -4.66 -1.73 14.18
N SER A 50 -4.14 -1.96 15.39
CA SER A 50 -3.44 -0.92 16.16
C SER A 50 -2.10 -0.53 15.50
N ALA A 51 -1.38 -1.50 14.93
CA ALA A 51 -0.14 -1.24 14.18
C ALA A 51 -0.43 -0.43 12.91
N LEU A 52 -1.51 -0.76 12.18
CA LEU A 52 -1.96 0.03 11.02
C LEU A 52 -2.33 1.47 11.42
N THR A 53 -3.05 1.61 12.52
CA THR A 53 -3.45 2.92 13.06
C THR A 53 -2.23 3.76 13.47
N ALA A 54 -1.23 3.15 14.09
CA ALA A 54 0.01 3.83 14.47
C ALA A 54 0.79 4.32 13.24
N VAL A 55 0.97 3.46 12.23
CA VAL A 55 1.62 3.86 10.96
C VAL A 55 0.85 5.00 10.29
N ARG A 56 -0.48 4.90 10.24
CA ARG A 56 -1.34 5.96 9.70
C ARG A 56 -1.13 7.27 10.45
N ALA A 57 -1.17 7.23 11.77
CA ALA A 57 -1.02 8.42 12.61
C ALA A 57 0.33 9.13 12.38
N ASP A 58 1.42 8.37 12.32
CA ASP A 58 2.76 8.92 12.07
C ASP A 58 2.88 9.53 10.66
N ILE A 59 2.32 8.89 9.65
CA ILE A 59 2.30 9.44 8.27
C ILE A 59 1.47 10.74 8.24
N LEU A 60 0.31 10.77 8.88
CA LEU A 60 -0.56 11.94 8.91
C LEU A 60 0.06 13.09 9.73
N GLU A 61 0.88 12.80 10.74
CA GLU A 61 1.66 13.82 11.44
C GLU A 61 2.65 14.52 10.49
N LEU A 62 3.37 13.74 9.67
CA LEU A 62 4.27 14.30 8.65
C LEU A 62 3.50 15.14 7.63
N CYS A 63 2.33 14.67 7.17
CA CYS A 63 1.48 15.41 6.24
C CYS A 63 0.96 16.73 6.85
N ALA A 64 0.56 16.71 8.13
CA ALA A 64 0.09 17.90 8.86
C ALA A 64 1.20 18.95 8.97
N ARG A 65 2.42 18.54 9.33
CA ARG A 65 3.60 19.41 9.41
C ARG A 65 3.85 20.19 8.12
N ASP A 66 3.63 19.55 6.98
CA ASP A 66 3.87 20.14 5.65
C ASP A 66 2.60 20.84 5.09
N GLY A 67 1.53 20.96 5.88
CA GLY A 67 0.29 21.67 5.51
C GLY A 67 -0.60 20.92 4.51
N TRP A 68 -0.41 19.60 4.36
CA TRP A 68 -1.15 18.79 3.38
C TRP A 68 -2.53 18.36 3.89
N LEU A 69 -2.82 18.56 5.17
CA LEU A 69 -4.11 18.21 5.77
C LEU A 69 -4.95 19.46 6.05
N ASP A 70 -6.26 19.32 5.90
CA ASP A 70 -7.23 20.34 6.28
C ASP A 70 -7.10 20.67 7.78
N PRO A 71 -6.79 21.92 8.15
CA PRO A 71 -6.58 22.31 9.55
C PRO A 71 -7.87 22.29 10.38
N ASP A 72 -9.04 22.33 9.75
CA ASP A 72 -10.34 22.33 10.43
C ASP A 72 -10.91 20.92 10.60
N ALA A 73 -10.31 19.92 9.95
CA ALA A 73 -10.70 18.52 10.07
C ALA A 73 -9.84 17.77 11.11
N PRO A 74 -10.38 16.75 11.81
CA PRO A 74 -9.56 15.89 12.64
C PRO A 74 -8.45 15.22 11.83
N ARG A 75 -7.18 15.37 12.25
CA ARG A 75 -6.01 14.80 11.56
C ARG A 75 -6.19 13.33 11.19
N SER A 76 -6.82 12.52 12.05
CA SER A 76 -7.07 11.10 11.82
C SER A 76 -7.88 10.78 10.57
N GLN A 77 -8.71 11.72 10.10
CA GLN A 77 -9.49 11.58 8.87
C GLN A 77 -8.63 11.75 7.62
N GLY A 78 -7.46 12.38 7.71
CA GLY A 78 -6.55 12.54 6.58
C GLY A 78 -7.13 13.37 5.43
N VAL A 79 -8.04 14.30 5.74
CA VAL A 79 -8.66 15.19 4.76
C VAL A 79 -7.59 16.08 4.15
N TRP A 80 -7.49 16.08 2.82
CA TRP A 80 -6.51 16.90 2.09
C TRP A 80 -6.88 18.38 2.16
N SER A 81 -5.90 19.25 2.39
CA SER A 81 -6.10 20.71 2.49
C SER A 81 -6.53 21.40 1.20
N GLY A 82 -6.51 20.71 0.06
CA GLY A 82 -6.76 21.31 -1.26
C GLY A 82 -5.59 22.14 -1.80
N MET A 83 -4.48 22.21 -1.06
CA MET A 83 -3.22 22.83 -1.51
C MET A 83 -2.75 22.22 -2.83
N PRO A 84 -2.02 22.95 -3.70
CA PRO A 84 -1.44 22.37 -4.91
C PRO A 84 -0.66 21.08 -4.64
N PHE A 85 -0.70 20.12 -5.57
CA PHE A 85 0.07 18.88 -5.43
C PHE A 85 1.55 19.22 -5.24
N PRO A 86 2.25 18.57 -4.28
CA PRO A 86 3.65 18.85 -4.04
C PRO A 86 4.47 18.47 -5.27
N ASP A 87 5.47 19.29 -5.60
CA ASP A 87 6.49 18.90 -6.57
C ASP A 87 7.32 17.71 -6.05
N HIS A 88 8.13 17.12 -6.94
CA HIS A 88 8.95 15.97 -6.58
C HIS A 88 9.86 16.25 -5.38
N GLN A 89 10.49 17.43 -5.32
CA GLN A 89 11.41 17.76 -4.24
C GLN A 89 10.68 17.85 -2.90
N THR A 90 9.50 18.46 -2.87
CA THR A 90 8.67 18.62 -1.67
C THR A 90 8.14 17.27 -1.20
N TYR A 91 7.64 16.44 -2.11
CA TYR A 91 7.23 15.09 -1.79
C TYR A 91 8.38 14.26 -1.20
N MET A 92 9.57 14.33 -1.81
CA MET A 92 10.74 13.58 -1.36
C MET A 92 11.34 14.09 -0.04
N ARG A 93 11.07 15.33 0.38
CA ARG A 93 11.45 15.79 1.72
C ARG A 93 10.68 15.01 2.79
N LEU A 94 9.35 14.98 2.69
CA LEU A 94 8.49 14.20 3.59
C LEU A 94 8.78 12.70 3.48
N TYR A 95 8.92 12.18 2.26
CA TYR A 95 9.14 10.74 2.04
C TYR A 95 10.41 10.23 2.73
N ARG A 96 11.47 11.04 2.80
CA ARG A 96 12.70 10.69 3.53
C ARG A 96 12.45 10.52 5.03
N ASP A 97 11.59 11.31 5.63
CA ASP A 97 11.23 11.15 7.04
C ASP A 97 10.33 9.92 7.22
N LEU A 98 9.38 9.74 6.31
CA LEU A 98 8.46 8.61 6.31
C LEU A 98 9.20 7.26 6.32
N ILE A 99 10.15 7.04 5.41
CA ILE A 99 10.87 5.76 5.33
C ILE A 99 11.75 5.47 6.56
N ARG A 100 11.92 6.44 7.48
CA ARG A 100 12.64 6.26 8.74
C ARG A 100 11.72 5.97 9.93
N LEU A 101 10.40 6.07 9.75
CA LEU A 101 9.45 5.76 10.81
C LEU A 101 9.61 4.30 11.24
N ASP A 102 9.78 4.09 12.55
CA ASP A 102 9.90 2.75 13.13
C ASP A 102 8.61 1.96 12.94
N SER A 103 7.45 2.60 13.16
CA SER A 103 6.13 2.02 12.91
C SER A 103 6.01 1.46 11.48
N PHE A 104 6.42 2.24 10.49
CA PHE A 104 6.38 1.86 9.07
C PHE A 104 7.32 0.68 8.79
N ASN A 105 8.54 0.73 9.30
CA ASN A 105 9.56 -0.29 9.01
C ASN A 105 9.28 -1.63 9.70
N ARG A 106 8.57 -1.63 10.83
CA ARG A 106 8.20 -2.85 11.56
C ARG A 106 7.04 -3.61 10.93
N LEU A 107 6.19 -2.93 10.16
CA LEU A 107 4.94 -3.50 9.66
C LEU A 107 5.16 -4.77 8.83
N SER A 108 6.12 -4.76 7.90
CA SER A 108 6.43 -5.89 7.01
C SER A 108 7.09 -7.07 7.72
N ALA A 109 7.59 -6.87 8.94
CA ALA A 109 8.25 -7.89 9.76
C ALA A 109 7.37 -8.37 10.93
N THR A 110 6.07 -8.05 10.94
CA THR A 110 5.16 -8.46 12.02
C THR A 110 5.11 -9.99 12.15
N PRO A 111 5.25 -10.58 13.35
CA PRO A 111 5.36 -12.03 13.51
C PRO A 111 4.22 -12.84 12.89
N GLY A 112 2.97 -12.38 13.04
CA GLY A 112 1.80 -13.06 12.46
C GLY A 112 1.83 -13.11 10.92
N LEU A 113 2.30 -12.03 10.29
CA LEU A 113 2.46 -11.96 8.85
C LEU A 113 3.56 -12.90 8.36
N ILE A 114 4.73 -12.87 9.00
CA ILE A 114 5.86 -13.76 8.66
C ILE A 114 5.47 -15.23 8.85
N ALA A 115 4.76 -15.58 9.92
CA ALA A 115 4.30 -16.94 10.16
C ALA A 115 3.32 -17.42 9.09
N ALA A 116 2.32 -16.61 8.74
CA ALA A 116 1.35 -16.94 7.71
C ALA A 116 2.01 -17.13 6.34
N LEU A 117 2.89 -16.21 5.94
CA LEU A 117 3.63 -16.30 4.68
C LEU A 117 4.58 -17.50 4.66
N SER A 118 5.28 -17.80 5.76
CA SER A 118 6.16 -18.96 5.83
C SER A 118 5.39 -20.27 5.64
N ALA A 119 4.20 -20.36 6.24
CA ALA A 119 3.33 -21.53 6.08
C ALA A 119 2.86 -21.67 4.62
N ILE A 120 2.40 -20.58 4.00
CA ILE A 120 1.90 -20.58 2.62
C ILE A 120 3.02 -20.90 1.63
N LEU A 121 4.22 -20.31 1.81
CA LEU A 121 5.34 -20.46 0.89
C LEU A 121 6.21 -21.70 1.18
N GLY A 122 5.88 -22.48 2.22
CA GLY A 122 6.53 -23.76 2.51
C GLY A 122 7.97 -23.64 3.04
N GLY A 123 8.35 -22.49 3.62
CA GLY A 123 9.71 -22.27 4.09
C GLY A 123 9.91 -20.92 4.79
N PRO A 124 11.13 -20.65 5.30
CA PRO A 124 11.44 -19.37 5.93
C PRO A 124 11.29 -18.21 4.94
N VAL A 125 10.64 -17.13 5.38
CA VAL A 125 10.55 -15.88 4.62
C VAL A 125 11.29 -14.75 5.32
N PHE A 126 11.77 -13.79 4.54
CA PHE A 126 12.42 -12.60 5.06
C PHE A 126 11.72 -11.36 4.52
N ALA A 127 11.43 -10.40 5.41
CA ALA A 127 10.94 -9.10 5.00
C ALA A 127 12.04 -8.37 4.23
N HIS A 128 11.73 -7.97 3.00
CA HIS A 128 12.64 -7.15 2.20
C HIS A 128 12.80 -5.76 2.84
N ARG A 129 14.04 -5.26 2.97
CA ARG A 129 14.30 -3.96 3.65
C ARG A 129 13.70 -2.75 2.94
N ARG A 130 13.38 -2.89 1.64
CA ARG A 130 12.76 -1.82 0.84
C ARG A 130 11.25 -1.84 1.04
N ASN A 131 10.80 -1.21 2.12
CA ASN A 131 9.39 -0.85 2.29
C ASN A 131 9.06 0.39 1.44
N ILE A 132 7.92 0.39 0.75
CA ILE A 132 7.48 1.47 -0.13
C ILE A 132 6.14 1.99 0.39
N ALA A 133 6.08 3.27 0.71
CA ALA A 133 4.83 3.94 1.11
C ALA A 133 4.23 4.68 -0.07
N ARG A 134 2.91 4.90 -0.01
CA ARG A 134 2.20 5.71 -0.99
C ARG A 134 1.28 6.70 -0.29
N ILE A 135 1.54 7.98 -0.50
CA ILE A 135 0.63 9.06 -0.16
C ILE A 135 0.00 9.51 -1.48
N SER A 136 -1.32 9.36 -1.59
CA SER A 136 -2.07 9.75 -2.78
C SER A 136 -2.96 10.94 -2.45
N PHE A 137 -3.08 11.87 -3.39
CA PHE A 137 -3.94 13.05 -3.25
C PHE A 137 -5.19 12.88 -4.12
N PRO A 138 -6.39 13.27 -3.63
CA PRO A 138 -7.61 13.24 -4.43
C PRO A 138 -7.41 13.95 -5.78
N GLY A 139 -7.82 13.29 -6.88
CA GLY A 139 -7.70 13.83 -8.23
C GLY A 139 -6.30 13.80 -8.87
N ASN A 140 -5.26 13.31 -8.18
CA ASN A 140 -3.89 13.26 -8.72
C ASN A 140 -3.61 11.96 -9.52
N ALA A 141 -4.46 11.64 -10.50
CA ALA A 141 -4.34 10.40 -11.28
C ALA A 141 -3.01 10.31 -12.06
N ALA A 142 -2.45 11.44 -12.49
CA ALA A 142 -1.20 11.49 -13.23
C ALA A 142 0.02 11.02 -12.41
N ALA A 143 -0.05 11.09 -11.08
CA ALA A 143 1.00 10.61 -10.18
C ALA A 143 0.89 9.10 -9.84
N THR A 144 -0.09 8.39 -10.41
CA THR A 144 -0.26 6.95 -10.20
C THR A 144 0.77 6.14 -10.99
N THR A 145 0.99 4.90 -10.56
CA THR A 145 1.96 4.02 -11.23
C THR A 145 1.29 3.30 -12.40
N GLN A 146 1.91 3.38 -13.58
CA GLN A 146 1.46 2.65 -14.76
C GLN A 146 1.58 1.12 -14.56
N PRO A 147 0.87 0.28 -15.33
CA PRO A 147 1.02 -1.16 -15.27
C PRO A 147 2.48 -1.60 -15.40
N HIS A 148 2.97 -2.39 -14.45
CA HIS A 148 4.33 -2.92 -14.42
C HIS A 148 4.43 -4.17 -13.56
N GLN A 149 5.61 -4.80 -13.57
CA GLN A 149 5.97 -5.90 -12.67
C GLN A 149 7.11 -5.48 -11.75
N ASP A 150 6.94 -5.68 -10.44
CA ASP A 150 7.92 -5.24 -9.44
C ASP A 150 9.30 -5.85 -9.64
N HIS A 151 9.37 -7.10 -10.12
CA HIS A 151 10.65 -7.77 -10.37
C HIS A 151 11.57 -6.95 -11.31
N PHE A 152 11.01 -6.18 -12.25
CA PHE A 152 11.80 -5.31 -13.13
C PHE A 152 12.54 -4.20 -12.37
N TYR A 153 11.95 -3.66 -11.30
CA TYR A 153 12.51 -2.52 -10.54
C TYR A 153 13.21 -2.95 -9.24
N ILE A 154 12.69 -3.97 -8.58
CA ILE A 154 13.20 -4.46 -7.29
C ILE A 154 14.35 -5.45 -7.51
N ARG A 155 14.30 -6.25 -8.58
CA ARG A 155 15.26 -7.31 -8.92
C ARG A 155 15.38 -8.37 -7.80
N GLY A 156 16.40 -9.22 -7.88
CA GLY A 156 16.61 -10.32 -6.93
C GLY A 156 16.02 -11.63 -7.44
N THR A 157 15.47 -12.44 -6.53
CA THR A 157 14.78 -13.69 -6.88
C THR A 157 13.39 -13.42 -7.44
N THR A 158 12.92 -14.28 -8.34
CA THR A 158 11.52 -14.33 -8.79
C THR A 158 10.58 -14.82 -7.68
N GLU A 159 11.11 -15.41 -6.61
CA GLU A 159 10.38 -15.78 -5.40
C GLU A 159 10.27 -14.59 -4.41
N THR A 160 10.11 -13.38 -4.96
CA THR A 160 9.85 -12.15 -4.20
C THR A 160 8.38 -11.79 -4.35
N TYR A 161 7.67 -11.70 -3.23
CA TYR A 161 6.25 -11.38 -3.22
C TYR A 161 6.01 -9.98 -2.65
N THR A 162 5.18 -9.19 -3.33
CA THR A 162 4.80 -7.84 -2.88
C THR A 162 3.58 -7.90 -1.99
N LEU A 163 3.67 -7.27 -0.82
CA LEU A 163 2.55 -7.09 0.08
C LEU A 163 2.00 -5.67 -0.03
N TRP A 164 0.73 -5.57 -0.41
CA TRP A 164 -0.01 -4.33 -0.40
C TRP A 164 -0.91 -4.26 0.83
N ILE A 165 -0.52 -3.42 1.79
CA ILE A 165 -1.18 -3.28 3.09
C ILE A 165 -1.81 -1.88 3.16
N PRO A 166 -3.15 -1.75 3.21
CA PRO A 166 -3.79 -0.46 3.35
C PRO A 166 -3.61 0.09 4.77
N THR A 167 -3.26 1.38 4.87
CA THR A 167 -3.23 2.17 6.11
C THR A 167 -4.35 3.23 6.15
N SER A 168 -5.24 3.19 5.16
CA SER A 168 -6.44 4.01 5.02
C SER A 168 -7.56 3.14 4.46
N ASP A 169 -8.79 3.52 4.77
CA ASP A 169 -9.98 3.14 4.01
C ASP A 169 -10.03 3.85 2.65
#